data_AF-A0A2E9R518-F1
#
_entry.id   AF-A0A2E9R518-F1
#
_cell.length_a   1.000
_cell.length_b   1.000
_cell.length_c   1.000
_cell.angle_alpha   90.00
_cell.angle_beta   90.00
_cell.angle_gamma   90.00
#
_symmetry.space_group_name_H-M   'P 1'
#
loop_
_entity.id
_entity.type
_entity.pdbx_description
1 polymer ?
#
loop_
_entity_poly.entity_id
_entity_poly.type
_entity_poly.pdbx_seq_one_letter_code
_entity_poly.pdbx_strand_id
1 'polypeptide(L)'
;MPCDDQTEILELVLDTQDLVKQFRLYKMSCGKPVGDDSLLAYIQDTHIEEILMSDISDVVPDIRQKEDLESFLLAKQLFSIRAALGVWTGSSAGMLHEPFALDELFYEEEGVKITGLISVDLIREEIKACASCTSCKVGRSEKAQRRIDEKKVQAQSQQQLLQDVLSALIVEHEGAG
;
A
#
# COMPACT_ATOMS: atom_id res chain seq x y z
N MET A 1 -20.97 -23.93 11.85
CA MET A 1 -19.91 -24.04 12.89
C MET A 1 -18.98 -22.87 12.73
N PRO A 2 -18.49 -22.24 13.81
CA PRO A 2 -17.40 -21.27 13.70
C PRO A 2 -16.19 -22.01 13.09
N CYS A 3 -15.55 -21.41 12.11
CA CYS A 3 -14.26 -21.90 11.63
C CYS A 3 -13.22 -21.55 12.69
N ASP A 4 -12.55 -22.55 13.25
CA ASP A 4 -11.42 -22.35 14.17
C ASP A 4 -10.20 -21.75 13.44
N ASP A 5 -10.12 -21.97 12.12
CA ASP A 5 -9.13 -21.34 11.28
C ASP A 5 -9.62 -19.97 10.79
N GLN A 6 -9.08 -18.92 11.42
CA GLN A 6 -9.31 -17.52 11.08
C GLN A 6 -8.29 -16.99 10.09
N THR A 7 -7.42 -17.81 9.53
CA THR A 7 -6.43 -17.38 8.54
C THR A 7 -7.13 -16.78 7.31
N GLU A 8 -6.59 -15.64 6.88
CA GLU A 8 -7.04 -14.94 5.68
C GLU A 8 -5.91 -14.91 4.66
N ILE A 9 -6.28 -14.92 3.38
CA ILE A 9 -5.36 -14.81 2.26
C ILE A 9 -5.54 -13.43 1.65
N LEU A 10 -4.42 -12.75 1.42
CA LEU A 10 -4.35 -11.52 0.65
C LEU A 10 -3.67 -11.82 -0.68
N GLU A 11 -4.34 -11.44 -1.77
CA GLU A 11 -3.76 -11.30 -3.10
C GLU A 11 -3.66 -9.81 -3.42
N LEU A 12 -2.49 -9.32 -3.80
CA LEU A 12 -2.21 -7.92 -4.11
C LEU A 12 -1.51 -7.84 -5.47
N VAL A 13 -1.99 -6.96 -6.35
CA VAL A 13 -1.39 -6.70 -7.66
C VAL A 13 -0.90 -5.27 -7.70
N LEU A 14 0.39 -5.10 -7.97
CA LEU A 14 1.03 -3.82 -8.23
C LEU A 14 1.38 -3.72 -9.70
N ASP A 15 1.33 -2.51 -10.27
CA ASP A 15 1.90 -2.27 -11.59
C ASP A 15 3.40 -1.98 -11.56
N THR A 16 3.96 -1.75 -12.74
CA THR A 16 5.37 -1.37 -12.94
C THR A 16 5.75 0.00 -12.34
N GLN A 17 4.77 0.77 -11.84
CA GLN A 17 4.97 2.07 -11.21
C GLN A 17 4.70 2.01 -9.70
N ASP A 18 4.65 0.81 -9.13
CA ASP A 18 4.35 0.59 -7.71
C ASP A 18 3.01 1.26 -7.30
N LEU A 19 1.99 1.12 -8.13
CA LEU A 19 0.60 1.48 -7.82
C LEU A 19 -0.24 0.22 -7.61
N VAL A 20 -1.16 0.27 -6.65
CA VAL A 20 -2.08 -0.85 -6.39
C VAL A 20 -3.13 -0.92 -7.49
N LYS A 21 -3.09 -1.95 -8.34
CA LYS A 21 -4.12 -2.17 -9.37
C LYS A 21 -5.32 -2.94 -8.85
N GLN A 22 -5.07 -3.91 -7.98
CA GLN A 22 -6.10 -4.79 -7.47
C GLN A 22 -5.65 -5.39 -6.15
N PHE A 23 -6.61 -5.70 -5.28
CA PHE A 23 -6.37 -6.61 -4.18
C PHE A 23 -7.61 -7.46 -3.91
N ARG A 24 -7.42 -8.56 -3.18
CA ARG A 24 -8.51 -9.39 -2.66
C ARG A 24 -8.10 -9.94 -1.31
N LEU A 25 -8.95 -9.74 -0.29
CA LEU A 25 -8.80 -10.34 1.02
C LEU A 25 -9.95 -11.33 1.26
N TYR A 26 -9.63 -12.57 1.61
CA TYR A 26 -10.64 -13.61 1.79
C TYR A 26 -10.24 -14.64 2.84
N LYS A 27 -11.24 -15.30 3.43
CA LYS A 27 -11.00 -16.35 4.43
C LYS A 27 -10.50 -17.62 3.77
N MET A 28 -9.40 -18.17 4.26
CA MET A 28 -8.85 -19.42 3.73
C MET A 28 -9.85 -20.59 3.84
N SER A 29 -10.57 -20.68 4.96
CA SER A 29 -11.47 -21.78 5.27
C SER A 29 -12.74 -21.87 4.41
N CYS A 30 -13.20 -20.77 3.82
CA CYS A 30 -14.46 -20.76 3.07
C CYS A 30 -14.44 -19.90 1.79
N GLY A 31 -13.32 -19.26 1.46
CA GLY A 31 -13.17 -18.39 0.30
C GLY A 31 -14.01 -17.11 0.34
N LYS A 32 -14.75 -16.86 1.45
CA LYS A 32 -15.61 -15.68 1.58
C LYS A 32 -14.75 -14.42 1.66
N PRO A 33 -15.11 -13.36 0.94
CA PRO A 33 -14.38 -12.10 0.98
C PRO A 33 -14.47 -11.47 2.38
N VAL A 34 -13.43 -10.76 2.76
CA VAL A 34 -13.32 -10.00 4.01
C VAL A 34 -13.43 -8.53 3.64
N GLY A 35 -14.64 -8.00 3.79
CA GLY A 35 -15.03 -6.74 3.16
C GLY A 35 -15.24 -6.91 1.66
N ASP A 36 -15.33 -5.79 0.97
CA ASP A 36 -15.40 -5.69 -0.50
C ASP A 36 -14.08 -5.09 -1.03
N ASP A 37 -14.04 -4.71 -2.31
CA ASP A 37 -12.92 -4.01 -2.92
C ASP A 37 -13.03 -2.48 -2.76
N SER A 38 -13.89 -1.96 -1.87
CA SER A 38 -14.14 -0.52 -1.74
C SER A 38 -12.90 0.30 -1.37
N LEU A 39 -11.96 -0.27 -0.61
CA LEU A 39 -10.70 0.42 -0.29
C LEU A 39 -9.90 0.75 -1.56
N LEU A 40 -10.04 -0.02 -2.64
CA LEU A 40 -9.28 0.17 -3.88
C LEU A 40 -9.53 1.56 -4.46
N ALA A 41 -10.77 2.04 -4.40
CA ALA A 41 -11.15 3.37 -4.89
C ALA A 41 -10.40 4.51 -4.18
N TYR A 42 -9.86 4.26 -2.98
CA TYR A 42 -9.09 5.24 -2.21
C TYR A 42 -7.58 5.14 -2.41
N ILE A 43 -7.06 4.00 -2.90
CA ILE A 43 -5.60 3.74 -2.96
C ILE A 43 -5.07 3.44 -4.36
N GLN A 44 -5.94 3.24 -5.37
CA GLN A 44 -5.54 2.76 -6.71
C GLN A 44 -4.57 3.69 -7.45
N ASP A 45 -4.62 4.99 -7.16
CA ASP A 45 -3.76 6.02 -7.75
C ASP A 45 -2.70 6.52 -6.75
N THR A 46 -2.52 5.79 -5.64
CA THR A 46 -1.58 6.13 -4.57
C THR A 46 -0.37 5.21 -4.63
N HIS A 47 0.82 5.80 -4.62
CA HIS A 47 2.07 5.04 -4.63
C HIS A 47 2.24 4.27 -3.32
N ILE A 48 2.83 3.07 -3.37
CA ILE A 48 2.99 2.20 -2.19
C ILE A 48 3.68 2.89 -1.01
N GLU A 49 4.65 3.78 -1.27
CA GLU A 49 5.34 4.56 -0.23
C GLU A 49 4.37 5.44 0.56
N GLU A 50 3.40 6.06 -0.13
CA GLU A 50 2.38 6.89 0.50
C GLU A 50 1.44 6.00 1.33
N ILE A 51 0.96 4.88 0.76
CA ILE A 51 0.09 3.91 1.46
C ILE A 51 0.74 3.39 2.75
N LEU A 52 2.04 3.07 2.71
CA LEU A 52 2.79 2.57 3.87
C LEU A 52 2.84 3.57 5.03
N MET A 53 2.80 4.88 4.72
CA MET A 53 2.89 5.96 5.70
C MET A 53 1.53 6.49 6.16
N SER A 54 0.45 6.22 5.43
CA SER A 54 -0.88 6.74 5.72
C SER A 54 -1.56 6.03 6.90
N ASP A 55 -2.36 6.79 7.65
CA ASP A 55 -3.39 6.25 8.53
C ASP A 55 -4.71 6.10 7.78
N ILE A 56 -5.66 5.33 8.34
CA ILE A 56 -6.97 5.09 7.68
C ILE A 56 -7.75 6.38 7.44
N SER A 57 -7.58 7.41 8.29
CA SER A 57 -8.23 8.71 8.09
C SER A 57 -7.60 9.56 6.99
N ASP A 58 -6.37 9.25 6.59
CA ASP A 58 -5.70 9.93 5.47
C ASP A 58 -6.16 9.33 4.15
N VAL A 59 -6.35 8.00 4.13
CA VAL A 59 -6.82 7.23 2.96
C VAL A 59 -8.33 7.39 2.75
N VAL A 60 -9.11 7.34 3.84
CA VAL A 60 -10.58 7.41 3.82
C VAL A 60 -11.03 8.64 4.62
N PRO A 61 -11.18 9.82 3.99
CA PRO A 61 -11.44 11.09 4.69
C PRO A 61 -12.72 11.10 5.52
N ASP A 62 -13.73 10.33 5.11
CA ASP A 62 -15.05 10.21 5.72
C ASP A 62 -15.19 9.01 6.66
N ILE A 63 -14.08 8.33 7.01
CA ILE A 63 -14.09 7.09 7.82
C ILE A 63 -14.91 7.20 9.12
N ARG A 64 -14.96 8.39 9.74
CA ARG A 64 -15.71 8.62 11.00
C ARG A 64 -17.23 8.69 10.82
N GLN A 65 -17.69 8.83 9.59
CA GLN A 65 -19.11 8.91 9.23
C GLN A 65 -19.63 7.55 8.76
N LYS A 66 -18.73 6.59 8.51
CA LYS A 66 -19.05 5.23 8.11
C LYS A 66 -19.51 4.41 9.33
N GLU A 67 -20.29 3.36 9.06
CA GLU A 67 -20.73 2.45 10.12
C GLU A 67 -19.53 1.72 10.74
N ASP A 68 -19.66 1.27 12.00
CA ASP A 68 -18.56 0.63 12.74
C ASP A 68 -17.98 -0.58 12.00
N LEU A 69 -18.84 -1.40 11.39
CA LEU A 69 -18.42 -2.58 10.62
C LEU A 69 -17.65 -2.18 9.35
N GLU A 70 -18.18 -1.22 8.59
CA GLU A 70 -17.53 -0.73 7.37
C GLU A 70 -16.16 -0.12 7.69
N SER A 71 -16.11 0.73 8.72
CA SER A 71 -14.89 1.37 9.20
C SER A 71 -13.84 0.35 9.63
N PHE A 72 -14.27 -0.69 10.34
CA PHE A 72 -13.41 -1.79 10.76
C PHE A 72 -12.87 -2.58 9.57
N LEU A 73 -13.71 -2.89 8.58
CA LEU A 73 -13.31 -3.64 7.38
C LEU A 73 -12.31 -2.85 6.53
N LEU A 74 -12.55 -1.56 6.30
CA LEU A 74 -11.63 -0.68 5.56
C LEU A 74 -10.28 -0.57 6.27
N ALA A 75 -10.28 -0.38 7.60
CA ALA A 75 -9.05 -0.37 8.39
C ALA A 75 -8.30 -1.70 8.23
N LYS A 76 -8.99 -2.82 8.41
CA LYS A 76 -8.39 -4.16 8.28
C LYS A 76 -7.75 -4.39 6.93
N GLN A 77 -8.41 -3.98 5.85
CA GLN A 77 -7.87 -4.07 4.49
C GLN A 77 -6.61 -3.23 4.34
N LEU A 78 -6.62 -1.98 4.82
CA LEU A 78 -5.45 -1.10 4.75
C LEU A 78 -4.26 -1.68 5.51
N PHE A 79 -4.45 -2.16 6.74
CA PHE A 79 -3.38 -2.79 7.52
C PHE A 79 -2.84 -4.05 6.83
N SER A 80 -3.71 -4.87 6.24
CA SER A 80 -3.31 -6.07 5.51
C SER A 80 -2.45 -5.73 4.28
N ILE A 81 -2.87 -4.73 3.50
CA ILE A 81 -2.11 -4.23 2.34
C ILE A 81 -0.76 -3.65 2.79
N ARG A 82 -0.74 -2.83 3.85
CA ARG A 82 0.51 -2.26 4.39
C ARG A 82 1.48 -3.34 4.85
N ALA A 83 1.00 -4.41 5.47
CA ALA A 83 1.85 -5.54 5.86
C ALA A 83 2.48 -6.22 4.63
N ALA A 84 1.70 -6.49 3.58
CA ALA A 84 2.22 -7.05 2.33
C ALA A 84 3.21 -6.11 1.63
N LEU A 85 2.90 -4.81 1.55
CA LEU A 85 3.81 -3.80 1.03
C LEU A 85 5.09 -3.66 1.87
N GLY A 86 4.99 -3.91 3.18
CA GLY A 86 6.13 -3.94 4.08
C GLY A 86 7.12 -5.03 3.68
N VAL A 87 6.61 -6.22 3.34
CA VAL A 87 7.43 -7.32 2.82
C VAL A 87 7.97 -7.02 1.42
N TRP A 88 7.12 -6.50 0.52
CA TRP A 88 7.53 -6.11 -0.84
C TRP A 88 8.71 -5.14 -0.84
N THR A 89 8.68 -4.14 0.05
CA THR A 89 9.72 -3.13 0.18
C THR A 89 10.91 -3.58 1.04
N GLY A 90 10.88 -4.80 1.58
CA GLY A 90 11.94 -5.35 2.44
C GLY A 90 11.99 -4.75 3.86
N SER A 91 10.94 -4.03 4.28
CA SER A 91 10.82 -3.51 5.65
C SER A 91 10.30 -4.55 6.65
N SER A 92 9.79 -5.68 6.16
CA SER A 92 9.37 -6.85 6.93
C SER A 92 9.86 -8.12 6.26
N ALA A 93 10.06 -9.20 7.02
CA ALA A 93 10.65 -10.43 6.51
C ALA A 93 9.66 -11.34 5.78
N GLY A 94 8.35 -11.20 6.06
CA GLY A 94 7.29 -12.02 5.48
C GLY A 94 7.18 -13.40 6.10
N MET A 95 7.45 -13.53 7.40
CA MET A 95 7.44 -14.81 8.12
C MET A 95 6.10 -15.12 8.80
N LEU A 96 5.86 -16.40 9.15
CA LEU A 96 4.60 -16.88 9.75
C LEU A 96 4.18 -16.16 11.05
N HIS A 97 5.10 -15.51 11.75
CA HIS A 97 4.85 -14.78 12.99
C HIS A 97 4.75 -13.26 12.80
N GLU A 98 4.72 -12.79 11.57
CA GLU A 98 4.51 -11.39 11.21
C GLU A 98 3.05 -11.18 10.73
N PRO A 99 2.57 -9.92 10.65
CA PRO A 99 1.21 -9.63 10.21
C PRO A 99 0.87 -10.18 8.81
N PHE A 100 1.87 -10.29 7.94
CA PHE A 100 1.77 -10.92 6.62
C PHE A 100 2.92 -11.91 6.42
N ALA A 101 2.57 -13.16 6.09
CA ALA A 101 3.51 -14.20 5.72
C ALA A 101 3.45 -14.40 4.20
N LEU A 102 4.58 -14.18 3.53
CA LEU A 102 4.65 -14.33 2.07
C LEU A 102 4.53 -15.81 1.69
N ASP A 103 3.62 -16.11 0.78
CA ASP A 103 3.46 -17.44 0.20
C ASP A 103 4.06 -17.48 -1.21
N GLU A 104 3.66 -16.51 -2.05
CA GLU A 104 4.01 -16.51 -3.46
C GLU A 104 4.20 -15.11 -4.02
N LEU A 105 5.15 -14.97 -4.95
CA LEU A 105 5.43 -13.74 -5.66
C LEU A 105 5.65 -14.04 -7.14
N PHE A 106 4.79 -13.46 -7.99
CA PHE A 106 4.83 -13.63 -9.43
C PHE A 106 5.13 -12.31 -10.12
N TYR A 107 6.13 -12.33 -10.99
CA TYR A 107 6.43 -11.22 -11.88
C TYR A 107 5.77 -11.45 -13.24
N GLU A 108 5.02 -10.46 -13.70
CA GLU A 108 4.37 -10.44 -15.00
C GLU A 108 4.85 -9.21 -15.79
N GLU A 109 4.53 -9.13 -17.10
CA GLU A 109 4.91 -7.97 -17.92
C GLU A 109 4.27 -6.67 -17.40
N GLU A 110 3.07 -6.76 -16.84
CA GLU A 110 2.28 -5.60 -16.40
C GLU A 110 2.53 -5.22 -14.93
N GLY A 111 3.28 -6.04 -14.17
CA GLY A 111 3.54 -5.76 -12.76
C GLY A 111 3.90 -7.00 -11.93
N VAL A 112 3.52 -6.97 -10.65
CA VAL A 112 3.78 -8.05 -9.69
C VAL A 112 2.52 -8.46 -8.96
N LYS A 113 2.31 -9.77 -8.80
CA LYS A 113 1.30 -10.34 -7.92
C LYS A 113 1.97 -10.90 -6.66
N ILE A 114 1.51 -10.44 -5.51
CA ILE A 114 1.97 -10.84 -4.18
C ILE A 114 0.82 -11.59 -3.50
N THR A 115 1.08 -12.80 -3.03
CA THR A 115 0.09 -13.62 -2.31
C THR A 115 0.66 -14.06 -0.98
N GLY A 116 -0.15 -14.03 0.07
CA GLY A 116 0.28 -14.50 1.38
C GLY A 116 -0.83 -14.57 2.41
N LEU A 117 -0.44 -15.01 3.60
CA LEU A 117 -1.33 -15.24 4.73
C LEU A 117 -1.32 -14.04 5.67
N ILE A 118 -2.51 -13.64 6.12
CA ILE A 118 -2.70 -12.58 7.10
C ILE A 118 -2.92 -13.20 8.48
N SER A 119 -2.12 -12.74 9.44
CA SER A 119 -2.33 -13.03 10.86
C SER A 119 -3.42 -12.11 11.42
N VAL A 120 -4.64 -12.64 11.55
CA VAL A 120 -5.80 -11.87 12.01
C VAL A 120 -5.61 -11.30 13.41
N ASP A 121 -4.92 -12.02 14.30
CA ASP A 121 -4.66 -11.56 15.65
C ASP A 121 -3.72 -10.35 15.68
N LEU A 122 -2.62 -10.39 14.93
CA LEU A 122 -1.66 -9.29 14.86
C LEU A 122 -2.28 -8.05 14.21
N ILE A 123 -3.02 -8.22 13.11
CA ILE A 123 -3.74 -7.10 12.47
C ILE A 123 -4.77 -6.50 13.45
N ARG A 124 -5.47 -7.34 14.22
CA ARG A 124 -6.43 -6.84 15.21
C ARG A 124 -5.75 -6.04 16.32
N GLU A 125 -4.56 -6.44 16.74
CA GLU A 125 -3.75 -5.70 17.71
C GLU A 125 -3.32 -4.33 17.17
N GLU A 126 -2.87 -4.26 15.91
CA GLU A 126 -2.54 -2.99 15.25
C GLU A 126 -3.74 -2.05 15.16
N ILE A 127 -4.90 -2.56 14.73
CA ILE A 127 -6.14 -1.77 14.65
C ILE A 127 -6.51 -1.21 16.03
N LYS A 128 -6.43 -2.03 17.08
CA LYS A 128 -6.73 -1.59 18.46
C LYS A 128 -5.74 -0.54 18.95
N ALA A 129 -4.45 -0.73 18.68
CA ALA A 129 -3.41 0.24 19.03
C ALA A 129 -3.71 1.60 18.40
N CYS A 130 -4.08 1.62 17.12
CA CYS A 130 -4.46 2.84 16.41
C CYS A 130 -5.77 3.46 16.92
N ALA A 131 -6.79 2.67 17.25
CA ALA A 131 -8.07 3.16 17.76
C ALA A 131 -7.96 3.86 19.13
N SER A 132 -6.96 3.48 19.95
CA SER A 132 -6.72 4.07 21.28
C SER A 132 -5.94 5.40 21.25
N CYS A 133 -5.42 5.80 20.09
CA CYS A 133 -4.58 7.00 19.95
C CYS A 133 -5.41 8.24 19.59
N THR A 134 -6.03 8.88 20.58
CA THR A 134 -6.71 10.17 20.41
C THR A 134 -5.75 11.34 20.07
N SER A 135 -4.42 11.13 20.13
CA SER A 135 -3.40 12.20 20.11
C SER A 135 -2.31 12.09 19.03
N CYS A 136 -2.38 11.18 18.05
CA CYS A 136 -1.33 11.05 17.02
C CYS A 136 -1.23 12.22 16.01
N LYS A 137 -2.02 13.30 16.18
CA LYS A 137 -2.18 14.38 15.18
C LYS A 137 -1.07 15.43 15.09
N VAL A 138 0.04 15.40 15.85
CA VAL A 138 0.93 16.60 15.92
C VAL A 138 2.38 16.38 15.45
N GLY A 139 2.79 15.18 15.04
CA GLY A 139 4.22 14.96 14.74
C GLY A 139 4.60 14.20 13.46
N ARG A 140 3.68 13.44 12.85
CA ARG A 140 4.03 12.55 11.72
C ARG A 140 3.75 13.15 10.34
N SER A 141 2.72 14.00 10.16
CA SER A 141 2.37 14.49 8.82
C SER A 141 3.38 15.49 8.27
N GLU A 142 3.93 16.41 9.07
CA GLU A 142 4.81 17.46 8.55
C GLU A 142 6.18 16.91 8.10
N LYS A 143 6.73 15.92 8.80
CA LYS A 143 8.02 15.31 8.47
C LYS A 143 7.91 14.30 7.33
N ALA A 144 6.79 13.57 7.24
CA ALA A 144 6.51 12.68 6.12
C ALA A 144 6.22 13.48 4.85
N GLN A 145 5.39 14.52 4.94
CA GLN A 145 5.09 15.43 3.83
C GLN A 145 6.36 16.09 3.30
N ARG A 146 7.23 16.58 4.18
CA ARG A 146 8.50 17.20 3.77
C ARG A 146 9.44 16.23 3.04
N ARG A 147 9.44 14.94 3.42
CA ARG A 147 10.21 13.90 2.70
C ARG A 147 9.60 13.57 1.33
N ILE A 148 8.27 13.57 1.23
CA ILE A 148 7.56 13.38 -0.04
C ILE A 148 7.86 14.56 -0.98
N ASP A 149 7.78 15.78 -0.47
CA ASP A 149 8.04 17.00 -1.24
C ASP A 149 9.51 17.05 -1.70
N GLU A 150 10.47 16.71 -0.82
CA GLU A 150 11.89 16.62 -1.16
C GLU A 150 12.17 15.59 -2.26
N LYS A 151 11.55 14.40 -2.19
CA LYS A 151 11.67 13.38 -3.24
C LYS A 151 11.00 13.79 -4.55
N LYS A 152 9.83 14.45 -4.52
CA LYS A 152 9.15 14.96 -5.72
C LYS A 152 9.98 16.01 -6.44
N VAL A 153 10.61 16.92 -5.69
CA VAL A 153 11.55 17.92 -6.24
C VAL A 153 12.78 17.23 -6.87
N GLN A 154 13.31 16.19 -6.23
CA GLN A 154 14.45 15.44 -6.76
C GLN A 154 14.11 14.68 -8.05
N ALA A 155 12.94 14.05 -8.12
CA ALA A 155 12.45 13.35 -9.32
C ALA A 155 12.21 14.33 -10.48
N GLN A 156 11.61 15.51 -10.21
CA GLN A 156 11.44 16.56 -11.22
C GLN A 156 12.78 17.11 -11.73
N SER A 157 13.77 17.30 -10.84
CA SER A 157 15.09 17.75 -11.25
C SER A 157 15.81 16.74 -12.14
N GLN A 158 15.66 15.44 -11.90
CA GLN A 158 16.22 14.40 -12.77
C GLN A 158 15.54 14.36 -14.14
N GLN A 159 14.20 14.52 -14.20
CA GLN A 159 13.48 14.64 -15.47
C GLN A 159 13.93 15.86 -16.28
N GLN A 160 14.13 17.02 -15.63
CA GLN A 160 14.60 18.23 -16.30
C GLN A 160 16.00 18.04 -16.89
N LEU A 161 16.93 17.44 -16.13
CA LEU A 161 18.27 17.12 -16.61
C LEU A 161 18.24 16.20 -17.84
N LEU A 162 17.37 15.19 -17.84
CA LEU A 162 17.19 14.30 -18.99
C LEU A 162 16.66 15.05 -20.22
N GLN A 163 15.70 15.96 -20.05
CA GLN A 163 15.20 16.80 -21.16
C GLN A 163 16.26 17.73 -21.73
N ASP A 164 17.08 18.34 -20.87
CA ASP A 164 18.15 19.26 -21.29
C ASP A 164 19.23 18.51 -22.09
N VAL A 165 19.62 17.31 -21.65
CA VAL A 165 20.56 16.44 -22.37
C VAL A 165 19.99 16.01 -23.72
N LEU A 166 18.71 15.62 -23.78
CA LEU A 166 18.06 15.24 -25.04
C LEU A 166 18.02 16.41 -26.02
N SER A 167 17.72 17.61 -25.53
CA SER A 167 17.66 18.83 -26.36
C SER A 167 19.02 19.18 -26.94
N ALA A 168 20.10 19.02 -26.17
CA ALA A 168 21.47 19.25 -26.64
C ALA A 168 21.87 18.29 -27.76
N LEU A 169 21.51 16.99 -27.65
CA LEU A 169 21.80 15.98 -28.68
C LEU A 169 21.07 16.24 -30.00
N ILE A 170 19.86 16.83 -29.94
CA ILE A 170 19.08 17.18 -31.14
C ILE A 170 19.77 18.34 -31.89
N VAL A 171 20.27 19.35 -31.18
CA VAL A 171 20.93 20.52 -31.79
C VAL A 171 22.26 20.16 -32.47
N GLU A 172 23.02 19.19 -31.94
CA GLU A 172 24.27 18.74 -32.56
C GLU A 172 24.04 17.98 -33.88
N HIS A 173 22.87 17.37 -34.08
CA HIS A 173 22.54 16.66 -35.31
C HIS A 173 22.04 17.56 -36.45
N GLU A 174 21.49 18.74 -36.16
CA GLU A 174 21.04 19.71 -37.18
C GLU A 174 22.16 20.61 -37.71
N GLY A 175 23.33 20.64 -37.06
CA GLY A 175 24.49 21.46 -37.44
C GLY A 175 25.50 20.80 -38.40
N ALA A 176 25.26 19.56 -38.83
CA ALA A 176 26.18 18.79 -39.68
C ALA A 176 25.76 18.72 -41.17
N GLY A 177 24.82 19.57 -41.61
CA GLY A 177 24.35 19.69 -42.99
C GLY A 177 25.02 20.82 -43.77
#